data_AF-A0A928SJW3-F1
#
_entry.id   AF-A0A928SJW3-F1
#
_cell.length_a   1.000
_cell.length_b   1.000
_cell.length_c   1.000
_cell.angle_alpha   90.00
_cell.angle_beta   90.00
_cell.angle_gamma   90.00
#
_symmetry.space_group_name_H-M   'P 1'
#
loop_
_entity.id
_entity.type
_entity.pdbx_description
1 polymer ?
#
loop_
_entity_poly.entity_id
_entity_poly.type
_entity_poly.pdbx_seq_one_letter_code
_entity_poly.pdbx_strand_id
1 'polypeptide(L)'
;MNKIYPHPRPTEPVQLYLLAGLASFGLLALWLAAFHAFLKVASGPQAFFAATLIEAGLIIEALALIKRPHVWYTWVAVGISLMVSGTYNYIQAAAVAGESLNTWMLLTLALGPLAALAFVSLTLGHELREYQNRVETWQTDKAAWLEQRRLEAEAYERQQEAERQLRLQRLQEAEFERQEREAERRYEAERAEREWQHKQQELAQRRLERRERLVEPAQASTPAALEPAQLAGQSQSQLACDGCNRTFGTQAALNAHKRFCSGSKARQSQLPESVVLTANGTSSS
;
A
#
# COMPACT_ATOMS: atom_id res chain seq x y z
N MET A 1 -3.49 3.31 -4.30
CA MET A 1 -4.87 3.18 -3.77
C MET A 1 -4.79 3.14 -2.26
N ASN A 2 -5.31 4.16 -1.56
CA ASN A 2 -5.38 4.15 -0.10
C ASN A 2 -6.39 3.08 0.33
N LYS A 3 -5.90 1.90 0.73
CA LYS A 3 -6.77 0.88 1.35
C LYS A 3 -7.19 1.43 2.71
N ILE A 4 -8.46 1.77 2.84
CA ILE A 4 -9.06 2.23 4.09
C ILE A 4 -9.16 1.00 5.02
N TYR A 5 -8.89 1.20 6.31
CA TYR A 5 -9.07 0.17 7.34
C TYR A 5 -10.51 -0.38 7.27
N PRO A 6 -10.71 -1.71 7.16
CA PRO A 6 -12.02 -2.28 6.82
C PRO A 6 -13.03 -2.20 7.95
N HIS A 7 -12.59 -2.06 9.21
CA HIS A 7 -13.51 -2.00 10.34
C HIS A 7 -13.89 -0.55 10.66
N PRO A 8 -15.18 -0.18 10.56
CA PRO A 8 -15.63 1.16 10.89
C PRO A 8 -15.33 1.46 12.35
N ARG A 9 -15.07 2.73 12.65
CA ARG A 9 -14.90 3.18 14.03
C ARG A 9 -16.20 2.89 14.80
N PRO A 10 -16.14 2.34 16.04
CA PRO A 10 -17.33 2.22 16.87
C PRO A 10 -17.98 3.60 17.00
N THR A 11 -19.25 3.68 16.63
CA THR A 11 -20.03 4.92 16.72
C THR A 11 -20.32 5.21 18.20
N GLU A 12 -20.28 6.48 18.57
CA GLU A 12 -20.68 6.90 19.90
C GLU A 12 -22.15 6.51 20.13
N PRO A 13 -22.48 5.79 21.20
CA PRO A 13 -23.85 5.39 21.47
C PRO A 13 -24.67 6.66 21.72
N VAL A 14 -25.60 6.98 20.81
CA VAL A 14 -26.54 8.11 20.94
C VAL A 14 -27.28 8.06 22.29
N GLN A 15 -27.52 6.85 22.78
CA GLN A 15 -28.09 6.58 24.10
C GLN A 15 -27.32 7.23 25.25
N LEU A 16 -26.00 7.36 25.14
CA LEU A 16 -25.16 7.93 26.19
C LEU A 16 -25.35 9.45 26.30
N TYR A 17 -25.57 10.13 25.17
CA TYR A 17 -25.93 11.56 25.15
C TYR A 17 -27.34 11.80 25.67
N LEU A 18 -28.30 10.96 25.28
CA LEU A 18 -29.67 11.06 25.77
C LEU A 18 -29.73 10.80 27.28
N LEU A 19 -29.01 9.79 27.75
CA LEU A 19 -28.98 9.46 29.17
C LEU A 19 -28.22 10.51 29.98
N ALA A 20 -27.11 11.05 29.46
CA ALA A 20 -26.44 12.20 30.06
C ALA A 20 -27.38 13.41 30.16
N GLY A 21 -28.13 13.72 29.10
CA GLY A 21 -29.11 14.80 29.10
C GLY A 21 -30.23 14.58 30.12
N LEU A 22 -30.78 13.37 30.19
CA LEU A 22 -31.79 12.99 31.19
C LEU A 22 -31.24 13.07 32.63
N ALA A 23 -30.01 12.60 32.85
CA ALA A 23 -29.35 12.66 34.15
C ALA A 23 -29.11 14.11 34.59
N SER A 24 -28.61 14.97 33.69
CA SER A 24 -28.45 16.40 33.95
C SER A 24 -29.77 17.09 34.28
N PHE A 25 -30.84 16.76 33.55
CA PHE A 25 -32.17 17.29 33.84
C PHE A 25 -32.68 16.83 35.22
N GLY A 26 -32.49 15.55 35.55
CA GLY A 26 -32.84 15.00 36.87
C GLY A 26 -32.08 15.65 38.02
N LEU A 27 -30.77 15.86 37.87
CA LEU A 27 -29.94 16.58 38.84
C LEU A 27 -30.40 18.03 39.04
N LEU A 28 -30.69 18.74 37.94
CA LEU A 28 -31.20 20.11 38.01
C LEU A 28 -32.55 20.18 38.74
N ALA A 29 -33.47 19.27 38.43
CA ALA A 29 -34.75 19.19 39.12
C ALA A 29 -34.57 18.91 40.63
N LEU A 30 -33.61 18.04 40.97
CA LEU A 30 -33.28 17.73 42.35
C LEU A 30 -32.72 18.93 43.09
N TRP A 31 -31.78 19.64 42.46
CA TRP A 31 -31.17 20.83 42.99
C TRP A 31 -32.22 21.91 43.26
N LEU A 32 -33.15 22.14 42.31
CA LEU A 32 -34.25 23.08 42.47
C LEU A 32 -35.17 22.70 43.63
N ALA A 33 -35.50 21.41 43.78
CA ALA A 33 -36.33 20.92 44.88
C ALA A 33 -35.64 21.12 46.23
N ALA A 34 -34.35 20.77 46.33
CA ALA A 34 -33.54 20.98 47.52
C ALA A 34 -33.46 22.47 47.87
N PHE A 35 -33.14 23.31 46.89
CA PHE A 35 -33.08 24.76 47.06
C PHE A 35 -34.40 25.34 47.59
N HIS A 36 -35.53 24.95 46.99
CA HIS A 36 -36.84 25.43 47.43
C HIS A 36 -37.21 24.93 48.84
N ALA A 37 -36.80 23.72 49.22
CA ALA A 37 -36.96 23.22 50.59
C ALA A 37 -36.14 24.04 51.59
N PHE A 38 -34.87 24.34 51.27
CA PHE A 38 -34.00 25.15 52.13
C PHE A 38 -34.43 26.62 52.24
N LEU A 39 -35.07 27.19 51.22
CA LEU A 39 -35.64 28.54 51.29
C LEU A 39 -36.69 28.70 52.41
N LYS A 40 -37.31 27.61 52.88
CA LYS A 40 -38.25 27.66 54.01
C LYS A 40 -37.56 27.75 55.38
N VAL A 41 -36.27 27.43 55.46
CA VAL A 41 -35.54 27.26 56.72
C VAL A 41 -34.30 28.17 56.81
N ALA A 42 -33.76 28.63 55.69
CA ALA A 42 -32.53 29.41 55.61
C ALA A 42 -32.65 30.59 54.63
N SER A 43 -31.72 31.55 54.75
CA SER A 43 -31.63 32.67 53.79
C SER A 43 -31.26 32.17 52.39
N GLY A 44 -31.68 32.90 51.35
CA GLY A 44 -31.44 32.54 49.94
C GLY A 44 -29.99 32.09 49.63
N PRO A 45 -28.96 32.85 50.04
CA PRO A 45 -27.57 32.45 49.82
C PRO A 45 -27.16 31.16 50.55
N GLN A 46 -27.66 30.94 51.77
CA GLN A 46 -27.38 29.72 52.54
C GLN A 46 -28.08 28.49 51.94
N ALA A 47 -29.33 28.65 51.48
CA ALA A 47 -30.09 27.62 50.79
C ALA A 47 -29.41 27.19 49.48
N PHE A 48 -28.90 28.15 48.72
CA PHE A 48 -28.14 27.90 47.49
C PHE A 48 -26.86 27.09 47.76
N PHE A 49 -26.07 27.51 48.75
CA PHE A 49 -24.81 26.85 49.09
C PHE A 49 -25.04 25.41 49.59
N ALA A 50 -26.06 25.20 50.43
CA ALA A 50 -26.45 23.88 50.92
C ALA A 50 -26.91 22.94 49.79
N ALA A 51 -27.78 23.41 48.89
CA ALA A 51 -28.23 22.62 47.74
C ALA A 51 -27.07 22.24 46.81
N THR A 52 -26.14 23.19 46.57
CA THR A 52 -24.98 22.97 45.71
C THR A 52 -23.99 21.98 46.32
N LEU A 53 -23.77 22.01 47.63
CA LEU A 53 -22.91 21.03 48.32
C LEU A 53 -23.47 19.61 48.25
N ILE A 54 -24.79 19.46 48.40
CA ILE A 54 -25.45 18.15 48.27
C ILE A 54 -25.29 17.61 46.85
N GLU A 55 -25.50 18.45 45.84
CA GLU A 55 -25.32 18.07 44.44
C GLU A 55 -23.85 17.75 44.11
N ALA A 56 -22.90 18.52 44.63
CA ALA A 56 -21.47 18.26 44.45
C ALA A 56 -21.06 16.92 45.08
N GLY A 57 -21.53 16.61 46.29
CA GLY A 57 -21.29 15.32 46.96
C GLY A 57 -21.84 14.15 46.14
N LEU A 58 -23.06 14.31 45.63
CA LEU A 58 -23.72 13.36 44.73
C LEU A 58 -22.92 13.04 43.46
N ILE A 59 -22.41 14.08 42.80
CA ILE A 59 -21.62 13.93 41.58
C ILE A 59 -20.29 13.23 41.88
N ILE A 60 -19.64 13.56 43.00
CA ILE A 60 -18.37 12.94 43.41
C ILE A 60 -18.57 11.43 43.70
N GLU A 61 -19.66 11.06 44.39
CA GLU A 61 -20.01 9.66 44.66
C GLU A 61 -20.30 8.88 43.37
N ALA A 62 -21.12 9.45 42.47
CA ALA A 62 -21.40 8.86 41.17
C ALA A 62 -20.12 8.62 40.35
N LEU A 63 -19.21 9.60 40.33
CA LEU A 63 -17.92 9.48 39.63
C LEU A 63 -16.99 8.43 40.25
N ALA A 64 -17.00 8.29 41.58
CA ALA A 64 -16.21 7.28 42.29
C ALA A 64 -16.70 5.84 41.96
N LEU A 65 -18.01 5.63 41.86
CA LEU A 65 -18.63 4.35 41.51
C LEU A 65 -18.30 3.91 40.07
N ILE A 66 -18.28 4.86 39.13
CA ILE A 66 -17.99 4.59 37.71
C ILE A 66 -16.54 4.08 37.53
N LYS A 67 -15.58 4.68 38.24
CA LYS A 67 -14.16 4.47 37.92
C LYS A 67 -13.62 3.08 38.29
N ARG A 68 -14.04 2.44 39.40
CA ARG A 68 -13.59 1.08 39.77
C ARG A 68 -14.55 0.35 40.75
N PRO A 69 -15.34 -0.65 40.31
CA PRO A 69 -16.32 -1.35 41.16
C PRO A 69 -15.71 -2.28 42.22
N HIS A 70 -14.40 -2.53 42.16
CA HIS A 70 -13.70 -3.41 43.09
C HIS A 70 -12.97 -2.69 44.23
N VAL A 71 -13.17 -1.38 44.39
CA VAL A 71 -12.52 -0.67 45.48
C VAL A 71 -13.51 -0.48 46.61
N TRP A 72 -13.08 -0.89 47.80
CA TRP A 72 -13.85 -0.96 49.04
C TRP A 72 -14.66 0.30 49.37
N TYR A 73 -14.22 1.49 48.93
CA TYR A 73 -14.96 2.75 49.12
C TYR A 73 -16.31 2.80 48.39
N THR A 74 -16.52 1.98 47.35
CA THR A 74 -17.82 1.82 46.66
C THR A 74 -18.86 1.25 47.64
N TRP A 75 -18.47 0.24 48.42
CA TRP A 75 -19.31 -0.35 49.45
C TRP A 75 -19.55 0.60 50.63
N VAL A 76 -18.56 1.45 50.94
CA VAL A 76 -18.73 2.52 51.92
C VAL A 76 -19.79 3.52 51.44
N ALA A 77 -19.76 3.95 50.17
CA ALA A 77 -20.77 4.83 49.60
C ALA A 77 -22.17 4.20 49.58
N VAL A 78 -22.28 2.91 49.22
CA VAL A 78 -23.55 2.16 49.31
C VAL A 78 -24.02 2.03 50.75
N GLY A 79 -23.13 1.80 51.71
CA GLY A 79 -23.46 1.74 53.13
C GLY A 79 -23.97 3.08 53.67
N ILE A 80 -23.33 4.18 53.29
CA ILE A 80 -23.79 5.54 53.59
C ILE A 80 -25.18 5.76 52.98
N SER A 81 -25.39 5.35 51.73
CA SER A 81 -26.70 5.44 51.06
C SER A 81 -27.77 4.56 51.71
N LEU A 82 -27.49 3.33 52.14
CA LEU A 82 -28.50 2.52 52.85
C LEU A 82 -28.87 3.12 54.21
N MET A 83 -27.87 3.62 54.95
CA MET A 83 -28.08 4.24 56.26
C MET A 83 -28.93 5.50 56.15
N VAL A 84 -28.59 6.33 55.15
CA VAL A 84 -29.26 7.57 54.87
C VAL A 84 -30.68 7.11 54.38
N SER A 85 -30.93 6.11 53.52
CA SER A 85 -32.31 5.73 53.09
C SER A 85 -33.20 5.22 54.24
N GLY A 86 -32.62 4.40 55.11
CA GLY A 86 -33.32 3.82 56.26
C GLY A 86 -33.84 4.88 57.22
N THR A 87 -33.12 6.00 57.39
CA THR A 87 -33.65 7.05 58.26
C THR A 87 -34.86 7.76 57.60
N TYR A 88 -35.23 7.55 56.30
CA TYR A 88 -36.36 8.20 55.55
C TYR A 88 -37.72 7.68 55.82
N ASN A 89 -37.80 6.38 55.74
CA ASN A 89 -39.06 5.74 56.02
C ASN A 89 -39.42 5.97 57.49
N TYR A 90 -38.41 6.12 58.37
CA TYR A 90 -38.63 6.54 59.75
C TYR A 90 -39.29 7.93 59.84
N ILE A 91 -38.77 8.93 59.10
CA ILE A 91 -39.23 10.35 59.00
C ILE A 91 -40.69 10.50 58.71
N GLN A 92 -41.08 9.92 57.58
CA GLN A 92 -42.44 10.05 57.12
C GLN A 92 -43.38 9.37 58.10
N ALA A 93 -42.96 8.27 58.71
CA ALA A 93 -43.75 7.55 59.68
C ALA A 93 -44.05 8.39 60.94
N ALA A 94 -43.08 9.13 61.53
CA ALA A 94 -43.40 9.97 62.70
C ALA A 94 -43.96 11.36 62.37
N ALA A 95 -43.73 11.90 61.17
CA ALA A 95 -44.40 13.14 60.73
C ALA A 95 -45.93 12.96 60.61
N VAL A 96 -46.38 11.79 60.13
CA VAL A 96 -47.80 11.42 60.09
C VAL A 96 -48.38 11.21 61.49
N ALA A 97 -47.53 10.87 62.46
CA ALA A 97 -47.93 10.71 63.87
C ALA A 97 -48.11 12.06 64.62
N GLY A 98 -47.90 13.21 63.96
CA GLY A 98 -48.03 14.53 64.57
C GLY A 98 -46.86 14.92 65.48
N GLU A 99 -45.79 14.13 65.49
CA GLU A 99 -44.56 14.44 66.22
C GLU A 99 -43.69 15.41 65.41
N SER A 100 -43.02 16.34 66.09
CA SER A 100 -42.08 17.26 65.45
C SER A 100 -40.98 16.46 64.76
N LEU A 101 -40.80 16.71 63.46
CA LEU A 101 -39.78 16.06 62.64
C LEU A 101 -38.40 16.27 63.26
N ASN A 102 -37.84 15.20 63.84
CA ASN A 102 -36.49 15.18 64.40
C ASN A 102 -35.45 15.46 63.29
N THR A 103 -34.21 15.86 63.58
CA THR A 103 -33.18 16.14 62.55
C THR A 103 -32.81 14.91 61.72
N TRP A 104 -32.85 13.73 62.34
CA TRP A 104 -32.80 12.42 61.65
C TRP A 104 -33.95 12.23 60.67
N MET A 105 -35.00 13.04 60.88
CA MET A 105 -36.19 13.21 60.07
C MET A 105 -36.11 14.17 58.86
N LEU A 106 -34.98 14.78 58.57
CA LEU A 106 -34.76 15.43 57.27
C LEU A 106 -33.67 14.78 56.43
N LEU A 107 -32.81 13.96 57.05
CA LEU A 107 -31.62 13.40 56.42
C LEU A 107 -31.93 12.54 55.19
N THR A 108 -33.18 12.15 54.99
CA THR A 108 -33.45 10.96 54.18
C THR A 108 -34.58 10.99 53.19
N LEU A 109 -35.42 12.03 53.30
CA LEU A 109 -36.05 12.64 52.13
C LEU A 109 -35.00 12.87 51.04
N ALA A 110 -33.75 13.12 51.45
CA ALA A 110 -32.62 13.28 50.54
C ALA A 110 -32.23 12.00 49.76
N LEU A 111 -32.63 10.77 50.12
CA LEU A 111 -32.05 9.54 49.54
C LEU A 111 -32.72 8.81 48.42
N GLY A 112 -34.05 8.86 48.31
CA GLY A 112 -34.68 8.36 47.08
C GLY A 112 -33.96 8.92 45.84
N PRO A 113 -33.68 10.24 45.84
CA PRO A 113 -32.76 10.88 44.91
C PRO A 113 -31.36 10.27 44.82
N LEU A 114 -30.66 10.07 45.94
CA LEU A 114 -29.29 9.52 45.93
C LEU A 114 -29.27 8.09 45.35
N ALA A 115 -30.26 7.26 45.64
CA ALA A 115 -30.35 5.89 45.14
C ALA A 115 -30.65 5.84 43.64
N ALA A 116 -31.54 6.71 43.14
CA ALA A 116 -31.80 6.84 41.70
C ALA A 116 -30.55 7.32 40.96
N LEU A 117 -29.82 8.29 41.52
CA LEU A 117 -28.56 8.78 40.97
C LEU A 117 -27.45 7.72 41.03
N ALA A 118 -27.37 6.95 42.10
CA ALA A 118 -26.46 5.81 42.20
C ALA A 118 -26.75 4.78 41.10
N PHE A 119 -28.01 4.42 40.87
CA PHE A 119 -28.39 3.50 39.80
C PHE A 119 -28.07 4.04 38.40
N VAL A 120 -28.38 5.31 38.14
CA VAL A 120 -28.05 5.98 36.86
C VAL A 120 -26.52 6.03 36.66
N SER A 121 -25.76 6.30 37.72
CA SER A 121 -24.29 6.31 37.65
C SER A 121 -23.69 4.93 37.38
N LEU A 122 -24.25 3.88 37.97
CA LEU A 122 -23.79 2.51 37.77
C LEU A 122 -24.10 2.01 36.36
N THR A 123 -25.31 2.28 35.87
CA THR A 123 -25.71 1.93 34.50
C THR A 123 -24.92 2.71 33.44
N LEU A 124 -24.74 4.02 33.63
CA LEU A 124 -23.83 4.82 32.80
C LEU A 124 -22.39 4.31 32.83
N GLY A 125 -21.90 3.97 34.02
CA GLY A 125 -20.53 3.51 34.20
C GLY A 125 -20.27 2.20 33.47
N HIS A 126 -21.25 1.30 33.45
CA HIS A 126 -21.17 0.05 32.71
C HIS A 126 -21.08 0.30 31.20
N GLU A 127 -22.04 1.04 30.64
CA GLU A 127 -22.07 1.35 29.20
C GLU A 127 -20.84 2.13 28.74
N LEU A 128 -20.38 3.10 29.55
CA LEU A 128 -19.17 3.86 29.26
C LEU A 128 -17.93 2.96 29.26
N ARG A 129 -17.83 2.02 30.22
CA ARG A 129 -16.71 1.07 30.27
C ARG A 129 -16.75 0.12 29.09
N GLU A 130 -17.91 -0.42 28.71
CA GLU A 130 -18.01 -1.24 27.52
C GLU A 130 -17.63 -0.49 26.25
N TYR A 131 -18.08 0.77 26.12
CA TYR A 131 -17.69 1.61 24.99
C TYR A 131 -16.19 1.87 24.97
N GLN A 132 -15.58 2.19 26.13
CA GLN A 132 -14.13 2.35 26.25
C GLN A 132 -13.38 1.08 25.85
N ASN A 133 -13.83 -0.08 26.33
CA ASN A 133 -13.24 -1.37 25.95
C ASN A 133 -13.36 -1.60 24.44
N ARG A 134 -14.52 -1.32 23.82
CA ARG A 134 -14.71 -1.43 22.35
C ARG A 134 -13.81 -0.48 21.56
N VAL A 135 -13.56 0.73 22.09
CA VAL A 135 -12.65 1.70 21.47
C VAL A 135 -11.20 1.23 21.60
N GLU A 136 -10.80 0.71 22.75
CA GLU A 136 -9.44 0.22 23.00
C GLU A 136 -9.13 -1.02 22.15
N THR A 137 -10.05 -1.97 22.06
CA THR A 137 -9.89 -3.14 21.17
C THR A 137 -9.80 -2.69 19.71
N TRP A 138 -10.68 -1.79 19.27
CA TRP A 138 -10.63 -1.25 17.91
C TRP A 138 -9.31 -0.52 17.61
N GLN A 139 -8.78 0.25 18.56
CA GLN A 139 -7.48 0.92 18.41
C GLN A 139 -6.33 -0.08 18.30
N THR A 140 -6.35 -1.12 19.13
CA THR A 140 -5.35 -2.20 19.12
C THR A 140 -5.40 -2.96 17.80
N ASP A 141 -6.58 -3.35 17.34
CA ASP A 141 -6.78 -4.04 16.06
C ASP A 141 -6.34 -3.17 14.87
N LYS A 142 -6.66 -1.87 14.92
CA LYS A 142 -6.22 -0.92 13.89
C LYS A 142 -4.70 -0.79 13.86
N ALA A 143 -4.04 -0.72 15.02
CA ALA A 143 -2.59 -0.66 15.12
C ALA A 143 -1.95 -1.93 14.54
N ALA A 144 -2.45 -3.11 14.92
CA ALA A 144 -1.98 -4.39 14.41
C ALA A 144 -2.16 -4.50 12.88
N TRP A 145 -3.28 -4.04 12.34
CA TRP A 145 -3.52 -4.00 10.90
C TRP A 145 -2.56 -3.06 10.16
N LEU A 146 -2.27 -1.89 10.74
CA LEU A 146 -1.30 -0.94 10.16
C LEU A 146 0.11 -1.53 10.16
N GLU A 147 0.51 -2.21 11.24
CA GLU A 147 1.80 -2.89 11.33
C GLU A 147 1.91 -4.02 10.30
N GLN A 148 0.87 -4.84 10.16
CA GLN A 148 0.83 -5.88 9.13
C GLN A 148 0.98 -5.30 7.73
N ARG A 149 0.29 -4.19 7.42
CA ARG A 149 0.42 -3.51 6.12
C ARG A 149 1.81 -2.95 5.87
N ARG A 150 2.46 -2.44 6.90
CA ARG A 150 3.85 -1.99 6.81
C ARG A 150 4.79 -3.16 6.48
N LEU A 151 4.64 -4.29 7.17
CA LEU A 151 5.44 -5.49 6.91
C LEU A 151 5.23 -6.04 5.49
N GLU A 152 3.99 -6.04 4.99
CA GLU A 152 3.68 -6.42 3.60
C GLU A 152 4.34 -5.48 2.58
N ALA A 153 4.34 -4.17 2.85
CA ALA A 153 5.00 -3.20 1.98
C ALA A 153 6.53 -3.38 1.96
N GLU A 154 7.16 -3.55 3.13
CA GLU A 154 8.59 -3.81 3.25
C GLU A 154 8.99 -5.15 2.60
N ALA A 155 8.13 -6.17 2.66
CA ALA A 155 8.37 -7.44 1.96
C ALA A 155 8.30 -7.28 0.44
N TYR A 156 7.33 -6.51 -0.06
CA TYR A 156 7.19 -6.21 -1.48
C TYR A 156 8.39 -5.40 -2.02
N GLU A 157 8.87 -4.41 -1.27
CA GLU A 157 10.06 -3.64 -1.63
C GLU A 157 11.31 -4.53 -1.72
N ARG A 158 11.52 -5.41 -0.73
CA ARG A 158 12.61 -6.39 -0.75
C ARG A 158 12.53 -7.33 -1.96
N GLN A 159 11.33 -7.75 -2.34
CA GLN A 159 11.13 -8.57 -3.54
C GLN A 159 11.50 -7.80 -4.81
N GLN A 160 11.08 -6.54 -4.93
CA GLN A 160 11.47 -5.69 -6.07
C GLN A 160 12.98 -5.44 -6.13
N GLU A 161 13.64 -5.24 -4.99
CA GLU A 161 15.09 -5.10 -4.92
C GLU A 161 15.81 -6.38 -5.36
N ALA A 162 15.38 -7.54 -4.89
CA ALA A 162 15.93 -8.83 -5.31
C ALA A 162 15.76 -9.04 -6.83
N GLU A 163 14.59 -8.70 -7.39
CA GLU A 163 14.37 -8.77 -8.84
C GLU A 163 15.25 -7.79 -9.62
N ARG A 164 15.46 -6.57 -9.11
CA ARG A 164 16.38 -5.60 -9.71
C ARG A 164 17.81 -6.10 -9.67
N GLN A 165 18.27 -6.66 -8.55
CA GLN A 165 19.60 -7.24 -8.43
C GLN A 165 19.79 -8.42 -9.40
N LEU A 166 18.82 -9.33 -9.47
CA LEU A 166 18.86 -10.45 -10.41
C LEU A 166 18.90 -9.98 -11.87
N ARG A 167 18.15 -8.93 -12.21
CA ARG A 167 18.18 -8.33 -13.55
C ARG A 167 19.56 -7.74 -13.86
N LEU A 168 20.18 -7.05 -12.92
CA LEU A 168 21.54 -6.51 -13.08
C LEU A 168 22.57 -7.62 -13.24
N GLN A 169 22.45 -8.69 -12.45
CA GLN A 169 23.34 -9.86 -12.56
C GLN A 169 23.25 -10.52 -13.94
N ARG A 170 22.04 -10.71 -14.48
CA ARG A 170 21.85 -11.24 -15.84
C ARG A 170 22.44 -10.33 -16.92
N LEU A 171 22.38 -9.01 -16.73
CA LEU A 171 22.99 -8.06 -17.66
C LEU A 171 24.52 -8.16 -17.61
N GLN A 172 25.11 -8.25 -16.41
CA GLN A 172 26.55 -8.44 -16.24
C GLN A 172 27.04 -9.75 -16.85
N GLU A 173 26.32 -10.85 -16.64
CA GLU A 173 26.62 -12.16 -17.24
C GLU A 173 26.53 -12.09 -18.77
N ALA A 174 25.48 -11.46 -19.31
CA ALA A 174 25.34 -11.28 -20.75
C ALA A 174 26.43 -10.37 -21.34
N GLU A 175 26.92 -9.36 -20.61
CA GLU A 175 28.06 -8.55 -21.03
C GLU A 175 29.36 -9.35 -21.01
N PHE A 176 29.58 -10.17 -19.98
CA PHE A 176 30.72 -11.07 -19.90
C PHE A 176 30.73 -12.06 -21.06
N GLU A 177 29.60 -12.72 -21.35
CA GLU A 177 29.48 -13.60 -22.52
C GLU A 177 29.77 -12.87 -23.84
N ARG A 178 29.33 -11.61 -23.99
CA ARG A 178 29.65 -10.82 -25.20
C ARG A 178 31.15 -10.57 -25.31
N GLN A 179 31.80 -10.22 -24.21
CA GLN A 179 33.25 -10.01 -24.16
C GLN A 179 34.01 -11.29 -24.48
N GLU A 180 33.57 -12.43 -23.94
CA GLU A 180 34.17 -13.74 -24.24
C GLU A 180 34.03 -14.09 -25.72
N ARG A 181 32.83 -13.95 -26.30
CA ARG A 181 32.62 -14.17 -27.74
C ARG A 181 33.41 -13.18 -28.61
N GLU A 182 33.63 -11.94 -28.16
CA GLU A 182 34.49 -10.98 -28.85
C GLU A 182 35.97 -11.38 -28.78
N ALA A 183 36.43 -11.84 -27.62
CA ALA A 183 37.79 -12.33 -27.42
C ALA A 183 38.05 -13.57 -28.29
N GLU A 184 37.10 -14.51 -28.35
CA GLU A 184 37.17 -15.68 -29.21
C GLU A 184 37.26 -15.27 -30.69
N ARG A 185 36.39 -14.36 -31.14
CA ARG A 185 36.47 -13.82 -32.52
C ARG A 185 37.81 -13.15 -32.83
N ARG A 186 38.39 -12.42 -31.88
CA ARG A 186 39.72 -11.80 -32.05
C ARG A 186 40.81 -12.87 -32.16
N TYR A 187 40.77 -13.87 -31.29
CA TYR A 187 41.71 -14.98 -31.31
C TYR A 187 41.65 -15.78 -32.63
N GLU A 188 40.44 -16.08 -33.11
CA GLU A 188 40.25 -16.73 -34.40
C GLU A 188 40.76 -15.88 -35.57
N ALA A 189 40.50 -14.57 -35.55
CA ALA A 189 41.01 -13.65 -36.56
C ALA A 189 42.55 -13.60 -36.58
N GLU A 190 43.19 -13.51 -35.41
CA GLU A 190 44.65 -13.55 -35.30
C GLU A 190 45.22 -14.89 -35.78
N ARG A 191 44.58 -16.01 -35.45
CA ARG A 191 44.99 -17.33 -35.93
C ARG A 191 44.90 -17.42 -37.46
N ALA A 192 43.78 -16.99 -38.04
CA ALA A 192 43.58 -16.97 -39.48
C ALA A 192 44.60 -16.07 -40.19
N GLU A 193 44.94 -14.92 -39.60
CA GLU A 193 45.98 -14.04 -40.10
C GLU A 193 47.36 -14.72 -40.12
N ARG A 194 47.74 -15.40 -39.03
CA ARG A 194 49.01 -16.15 -38.97
C ARG A 194 49.06 -17.26 -40.02
N GLU A 195 47.97 -18.01 -40.19
CA GLU A 195 47.87 -19.05 -41.23
C GLU A 195 47.97 -18.46 -42.64
N TRP A 196 47.33 -17.31 -42.88
CA TRP A 196 47.43 -16.59 -44.15
C TRP A 196 48.85 -16.10 -44.40
N GLN A 197 49.52 -15.51 -43.40
CA GLN A 197 50.91 -15.08 -43.50
C GLN A 197 51.84 -16.25 -43.83
N HIS A 198 51.67 -17.41 -43.16
CA HIS A 198 52.44 -18.62 -43.45
C HIS A 198 52.22 -19.09 -44.90
N LYS A 199 50.96 -19.12 -45.38
CA LYS A 199 50.66 -19.46 -46.79
C LYS A 199 51.29 -18.48 -47.77
N GLN A 200 51.31 -17.19 -47.47
CA GLN A 200 51.98 -16.20 -48.31
C GLN A 200 53.49 -16.43 -48.39
N GLN A 201 54.12 -16.77 -47.26
CA GLN A 201 55.54 -17.13 -47.23
C GLN A 201 55.82 -18.40 -48.04
N GLU A 202 54.99 -19.44 -47.92
CA GLU A 202 55.12 -20.67 -48.70
C GLU A 202 54.96 -20.40 -50.21
N LEU A 203 53.95 -19.60 -50.60
CA LEU A 203 53.77 -19.20 -52.00
C LEU A 203 54.96 -18.40 -52.54
N ALA A 204 55.53 -17.51 -51.72
CA ALA A 204 56.74 -16.77 -52.07
C ALA A 204 57.94 -17.70 -52.27
N GLN A 205 58.16 -18.68 -51.40
CA GLN A 205 59.19 -19.71 -51.56
C GLN A 205 58.99 -20.53 -52.84
N ARG A 206 57.77 -21.00 -53.11
CA ARG A 206 57.45 -21.74 -54.35
C ARG A 206 57.70 -20.90 -55.60
N ARG A 207 57.49 -19.58 -55.56
CA ARG A 207 57.83 -18.67 -56.67
C ARG A 207 59.34 -18.58 -56.89
N LEU A 208 60.13 -18.51 -55.81
CA LEU A 208 61.58 -18.51 -55.89
C LEU A 208 62.10 -19.84 -56.48
N GLU A 209 61.64 -20.98 -55.97
CA GLU A 209 62.00 -22.30 -56.51
C GLU A 209 61.62 -22.46 -57.99
N ARG A 210 60.44 -21.97 -58.39
CA ARG A 210 60.02 -21.99 -59.79
C ARG A 210 60.95 -21.14 -60.66
N ARG A 211 61.35 -19.97 -60.16
CA ARG A 211 62.29 -19.08 -60.85
C ARG A 211 63.66 -19.73 -60.99
N GLU A 212 64.17 -20.40 -59.96
CA GLU A 212 65.43 -21.15 -60.01
C GLU A 212 65.36 -22.29 -61.04
N ARG A 213 64.26 -23.06 -61.07
CA ARG A 213 64.06 -24.11 -62.09
C ARG A 213 64.00 -23.58 -63.52
N LEU A 214 63.52 -22.36 -63.74
CA LEU A 214 63.48 -21.72 -65.05
C LEU A 214 64.82 -21.10 -65.47
N VAL A 215 65.78 -20.96 -64.54
CA VAL A 215 67.14 -20.44 -64.81
C VAL A 215 68.10 -21.58 -65.19
N GLU A 216 67.72 -22.86 -65.03
CA GLU A 216 68.36 -23.98 -65.73
C GLU A 216 68.00 -24.00 -67.23
N PRO A 217 68.94 -24.37 -68.11
CA PRO A 217 69.11 -23.67 -69.39
C PRO A 217 68.07 -24.07 -70.45
N ALA A 218 67.17 -23.14 -70.76
CA ALA A 218 66.44 -23.14 -72.02
C ALA A 218 67.33 -22.57 -73.15
N GLN A 219 68.23 -23.40 -73.68
CA GLN A 219 68.50 -23.37 -75.12
C GLN A 219 67.33 -24.07 -75.81
N ALA A 220 66.39 -23.31 -76.38
CA ALA A 220 65.69 -23.61 -77.63
C ALA A 220 64.36 -22.86 -77.73
N SER A 221 64.23 -22.16 -78.86
CA SER A 221 62.98 -21.89 -79.57
C SER A 221 62.04 -20.84 -78.98
N THR A 222 62.29 -19.60 -79.39
CA THR A 222 61.30 -18.52 -79.58
C THR A 222 60.17 -18.95 -80.53
N PRO A 223 58.89 -18.73 -80.16
CA PRO A 223 57.85 -18.48 -81.14
C PRO A 223 57.24 -17.08 -80.97
N ALA A 224 57.37 -16.35 -82.07
CA ALA A 224 56.45 -15.40 -82.70
C ALA A 224 55.34 -14.74 -81.86
N ALA A 225 55.39 -13.41 -81.91
CA ALA A 225 54.32 -12.48 -81.60
C ALA A 225 53.02 -12.82 -82.34
N LEU A 226 51.89 -12.80 -81.63
CA LEU A 226 50.55 -12.73 -82.20
C LEU A 226 49.68 -11.73 -81.44
N GLU A 227 48.90 -11.02 -82.25
CA GLU A 227 48.16 -9.79 -82.03
C GLU A 227 47.04 -9.80 -80.97
N PRO A 228 46.63 -8.61 -80.49
CA PRO A 228 45.42 -8.43 -79.69
C PRO A 228 44.16 -8.51 -80.57
N ALA A 229 43.50 -9.66 -80.59
CA ALA A 229 42.19 -9.82 -81.23
C ALA A 229 41.09 -9.07 -80.45
N GLN A 230 40.53 -8.06 -81.11
CA GLN A 230 39.29 -7.38 -80.75
C GLN A 230 38.11 -8.37 -80.82
N LEU A 231 37.38 -8.56 -79.71
CA LEU A 231 36.00 -9.06 -79.69
C LEU A 231 35.13 -7.93 -79.10
N ALA A 232 34.42 -7.14 -79.91
CA ALA A 232 33.21 -7.48 -80.66
C ALA A 232 32.03 -7.91 -79.76
N GLY A 233 31.23 -6.89 -79.37
CA GLY A 233 29.77 -6.93 -79.42
C GLY A 233 29.05 -8.03 -78.65
N GLN A 234 28.90 -7.89 -77.34
CA GLN A 234 27.75 -8.46 -76.63
C GLN A 234 26.71 -7.35 -76.43
N SER A 235 25.61 -7.48 -77.17
CA SER A 235 24.37 -6.74 -76.94
C SER A 235 23.96 -6.91 -75.48
N GLN A 236 24.19 -5.87 -74.67
CA GLN A 236 23.77 -5.81 -73.28
C GLN A 236 22.24 -5.94 -73.24
N SER A 237 21.76 -7.12 -72.85
CA SER A 237 20.35 -7.30 -72.51
C SER A 237 20.02 -6.34 -71.37
N GLN A 238 19.14 -5.40 -71.66
CA GLN A 238 18.66 -4.44 -70.69
C GLN A 238 17.91 -5.17 -69.57
N LEU A 239 18.40 -5.03 -68.34
CA LEU A 239 17.81 -5.69 -67.17
C LEU A 239 16.81 -4.74 -66.52
N ALA A 240 15.52 -5.09 -66.51
CA ALA A 240 14.46 -4.27 -65.93
C ALA A 240 14.28 -4.52 -64.43
N CYS A 241 13.97 -3.48 -63.65
CA CYS A 241 13.60 -3.59 -62.24
C CYS A 241 12.12 -3.93 -62.09
N ASP A 242 11.79 -5.04 -61.42
CA ASP A 242 10.40 -5.52 -61.22
C ASP A 242 9.48 -4.53 -60.47
N GLY A 243 10.05 -3.61 -59.69
CA GLY A 243 9.29 -2.63 -58.89
C GLY A 243 8.88 -1.37 -59.65
N CYS A 244 9.69 -0.92 -60.64
CA CYS A 244 9.45 0.35 -61.35
C CYS A 244 9.61 0.26 -62.88
N ASN A 245 9.89 -0.93 -63.42
CA ASN A 245 10.13 -1.23 -64.84
C ASN A 245 11.24 -0.42 -65.54
N ARG A 246 12.13 0.25 -64.80
CA ARG A 246 13.33 0.89 -65.39
C ARG A 246 14.35 -0.14 -65.81
N THR A 247 14.93 0.00 -66.99
CA THR A 247 15.98 -0.86 -67.54
C THR A 247 17.38 -0.35 -67.26
N PHE A 248 18.34 -1.26 -67.06
CA PHE A 248 19.75 -0.97 -66.77
C PHE A 248 20.65 -1.80 -67.69
N GLY A 249 21.73 -1.20 -68.20
CA GLY A 249 22.68 -1.87 -69.10
C GLY A 249 23.64 -2.84 -68.39
N THR A 250 23.71 -2.80 -67.05
CA THR A 250 24.57 -3.69 -66.26
C THR A 250 23.85 -4.18 -65.00
N GLN A 251 24.19 -5.41 -64.57
CA GLN A 251 23.67 -6.02 -63.33
C GLN A 251 24.01 -5.19 -62.08
N ALA A 252 25.19 -4.55 -62.07
CA ALA A 252 25.65 -3.71 -60.96
C ALA A 252 24.75 -2.49 -60.75
N ALA A 253 24.35 -1.83 -61.84
CA ALA A 253 23.44 -0.68 -61.79
C ALA A 253 22.02 -1.10 -61.32
N LEU A 254 21.51 -2.26 -61.76
CA LEU A 254 20.25 -2.81 -61.28
C LEU A 254 20.29 -3.11 -59.78
N ASN A 255 21.36 -3.70 -59.27
CA ASN A 255 21.50 -4.01 -57.85
C ASN A 255 21.63 -2.75 -56.97
N ALA A 256 22.35 -1.74 -57.44
CA ALA A 256 22.41 -0.45 -56.76
C ALA A 256 21.03 0.21 -56.72
N HIS A 257 20.30 0.20 -57.83
CA HIS A 257 18.94 0.72 -57.89
C HIS A 257 17.97 -0.03 -56.96
N LYS A 258 18.01 -1.38 -56.91
CA LYS A 258 17.14 -2.20 -56.03
C LYS A 258 17.23 -1.81 -54.55
N ARG A 259 18.36 -1.29 -54.08
CA ARG A 259 18.54 -0.83 -52.69
C ARG A 259 17.76 0.43 -52.35
N PHE A 260 17.54 1.30 -53.34
CA PHE A 260 16.87 2.60 -53.16
C PHE A 260 15.52 2.67 -53.88
N CYS A 261 15.17 1.66 -54.67
CA CYS A 261 13.91 1.57 -55.35
C CYS A 261 12.80 1.36 -54.31
N SER A 262 12.07 2.43 -54.02
CA SER A 262 10.89 2.45 -53.15
C SER A 262 9.70 1.66 -53.72
N GLY A 263 9.86 1.05 -54.89
CA GLY A 263 8.85 0.25 -55.59
C GLY A 263 8.59 -1.12 -54.98
N SER A 264 8.97 -1.36 -53.71
CA SER A 264 8.44 -2.48 -52.95
C SER A 264 6.94 -2.25 -52.74
N LYS A 265 6.13 -2.90 -53.58
CA LYS A 265 4.89 -3.51 -53.11
C LYS A 265 5.28 -4.32 -51.87
N ALA A 266 5.18 -3.68 -50.71
CA ALA A 266 5.23 -4.35 -49.44
C ALA A 266 4.25 -5.50 -49.57
N ARG A 267 4.78 -6.73 -49.45
CA ARG A 267 3.96 -7.86 -49.02
C ARG A 267 3.13 -7.34 -47.86
N GLN A 268 1.82 -7.22 -48.07
CA GLN A 268 0.83 -7.37 -47.01
C GLN A 268 1.02 -8.79 -46.46
N SER A 269 2.09 -8.98 -45.68
CA SER A 269 2.15 -10.06 -44.72
C SER A 269 1.08 -9.75 -43.70
N GLN A 270 -0.06 -10.42 -43.85
CA GLN A 270 -0.79 -11.06 -42.75
C GLN A 270 -0.44 -10.46 -41.39
N LEU A 271 -1.15 -9.40 -41.04
CA LEU A 271 -1.41 -9.08 -39.64
C LEU A 271 -2.12 -10.31 -39.06
N PRO A 272 -1.61 -10.95 -38.00
CA PRO A 272 -2.42 -11.89 -37.24
C PRO A 272 -3.63 -11.14 -36.69
N GLU A 273 -4.79 -11.62 -37.09
CA GLU A 273 -6.11 -11.27 -36.59
C GLU A 273 -6.09 -11.26 -35.05
N SER A 274 -6.39 -10.08 -34.49
CA SER A 274 -7.05 -9.90 -33.19
C SER A 274 -6.87 -11.01 -32.15
N VAL A 275 -5.86 -10.88 -31.29
CA VAL A 275 -5.96 -11.43 -29.93
C VAL A 275 -7.00 -10.59 -29.19
N VAL A 276 -8.21 -11.15 -29.14
CA VAL A 276 -9.36 -10.69 -28.40
C VAL A 276 -8.97 -10.54 -26.92
N LEU A 277 -8.94 -9.28 -26.46
CA LEU A 277 -8.99 -8.94 -25.04
C LEU A 277 -10.37 -9.33 -24.50
N THR A 278 -10.55 -10.59 -24.08
CA THR A 278 -11.65 -10.96 -23.18
C THR A 278 -11.32 -10.46 -21.77
N ALA A 279 -11.69 -9.22 -21.50
CA ALA A 279 -11.94 -8.77 -20.14
C ALA A 279 -13.34 -9.28 -19.73
N ASN A 280 -13.44 -10.53 -19.29
CA ASN A 280 -14.60 -10.98 -18.54
C ASN A 280 -14.30 -10.82 -17.06
N GLY A 281 -14.90 -9.79 -16.48
CA GLY A 281 -15.02 -9.65 -15.05
C GLY A 281 -15.91 -10.74 -14.48
N THR A 282 -15.46 -11.34 -13.38
CA THR A 282 -16.34 -12.02 -12.42
C THR A 282 -16.15 -11.33 -11.08
N SER A 283 -17.04 -10.38 -10.85
CA SER A 283 -17.48 -9.97 -9.53
C SER A 283 -18.39 -11.07 -8.95
N SER A 284 -18.01 -11.62 -7.81
CA SER A 284 -18.89 -12.29 -6.86
C SER A 284 -18.32 -11.97 -5.48
N SER A 285 -19.00 -11.14 -4.69
CA SER A 285 -20.05 -11.51 -3.73
C SER A 285 -19.47 -12.14 -2.48
#